data_AF-A0A941RNM3-F1
#
_entry.id   AF-A0A941RNM3-F1
#
_cell.length_a   1.000
_cell.length_b   1.000
_cell.length_c   1.000
_cell.angle_alpha   90.00
_cell.angle_beta   90.00
_cell.angle_gamma   90.00
#
_symmetry.space_group_name_H-M   'P 1'
#
loop_
_entity.id
_entity.type
_entity.pdbx_description
1 polymer ?
#
loop_
_entity_poly.entity_id
_entity_poly.type
_entity_poly.pdbx_seq_one_letter_code
_entity_poly.pdbx_strand_id
1 'polypeptide(L)'
;MFERINGWRFLYRIALAGCLGLAVGLAPAARAQDTSAPLRDGIPTPEQYISTVGGDSHIVAPGKFKLDGQTQYCGQRPTVIDNKLDDYGAAYPGFLIMNPRLLDKVSTPVKQWIYAHECGHQFRGPDEETADCFAVQRGRRQGWLKPEGLEEICTFITPAKGDAMHFSGSFRCEYMRKCYADPKIR
;
A
#
# COMPACT_ATOMS: atom_id res chain seq x y z
N MET A 1 42.61 -18.84 63.85
CA MET A 1 43.59 -19.93 64.10
C MET A 1 44.38 -20.07 62.79
N PHE A 2 45.58 -19.46 62.68
CA PHE A 2 46.88 -20.16 62.79
C PHE A 2 46.85 -21.50 62.02
N GLU A 3 47.70 -21.83 61.04
CA GLU A 3 49.00 -21.32 60.63
C GLU A 3 49.42 -21.96 59.28
N ARG A 4 50.47 -21.40 58.66
CA ARG A 4 51.29 -21.82 57.51
C ARG A 4 51.61 -23.32 57.43
N ILE A 5 51.99 -23.86 56.25
CA ILE A 5 53.35 -24.38 55.92
C ILE A 5 53.56 -24.50 54.37
N ASN A 6 54.68 -23.94 53.88
CA ASN A 6 55.61 -24.25 52.76
C ASN A 6 55.22 -25.33 51.72
N GLY A 7 55.53 -25.21 50.42
CA GLY A 7 56.59 -24.48 49.73
C GLY A 7 57.54 -25.46 49.04
N TRP A 8 57.48 -25.56 47.70
CA TRP A 8 58.62 -26.04 46.90
C TRP A 8 58.68 -25.31 45.55
N ARG A 9 59.85 -24.72 45.30
CA ARG A 9 60.27 -23.99 44.10
C ARG A 9 60.54 -24.97 42.95
N PHE A 10 60.33 -24.57 41.69
CA PHE A 10 61.35 -24.55 40.62
C PHE A 10 60.77 -24.02 39.30
N LEU A 11 60.96 -22.71 39.12
CA LEU A 11 61.38 -21.97 37.93
C LEU A 11 61.50 -22.63 36.52
N TYR A 12 61.06 -21.80 35.54
CA TYR A 12 61.56 -21.57 34.17
C TYR A 12 61.16 -22.54 33.03
N ARG A 13 60.34 -22.06 32.07
CA ARG A 13 60.80 -21.55 30.75
C ARG A 13 59.63 -21.13 29.85
N ILE A 14 59.78 -19.95 29.25
CA ILE A 14 58.97 -19.39 28.16
C ILE A 14 59.31 -20.15 26.87
N ALA A 15 58.30 -20.50 26.08
CA ALA A 15 58.43 -20.66 24.63
C ALA A 15 57.10 -20.31 23.95
N LEU A 16 57.15 -19.30 23.09
CA LEU A 16 56.09 -18.88 22.18
C LEU A 16 55.77 -19.99 21.16
N ALA A 17 54.48 -20.26 20.97
CA ALA A 17 53.88 -20.73 19.72
C ALA A 17 52.44 -20.20 19.76
N GLY A 18 51.96 -19.30 18.90
CA GLY A 18 52.08 -19.35 17.45
C GLY A 18 50.88 -20.11 16.88
N CYS A 19 49.65 -19.62 17.08
CA CYS A 19 48.46 -20.12 16.37
C CYS A 19 47.51 -18.97 15.97
N LEU A 20 47.56 -18.72 14.68
CA LEU A 20 46.57 -18.11 13.80
C LEU A 20 45.15 -18.67 14.05
N GLY A 21 44.10 -17.84 14.00
CA GLY A 21 42.78 -18.34 13.60
C GLY A 21 41.53 -17.71 14.21
N LEU A 22 40.75 -17.08 13.32
CA LEU A 22 39.29 -16.84 13.34
C LEU A 22 38.70 -15.80 14.32
N ALA A 23 38.62 -14.56 13.83
CA ALA A 23 37.52 -13.67 14.19
C ALA A 23 36.25 -14.09 13.42
N VAL A 24 35.29 -14.71 14.10
CA VAL A 24 33.94 -14.95 13.57
C VAL A 24 33.15 -13.65 13.74
N GLY A 25 33.04 -12.88 12.66
CA GLY A 25 32.13 -11.73 12.60
C GLY A 25 30.68 -12.21 12.58
N LEU A 26 29.92 -11.84 13.60
CA LEU A 26 28.45 -11.94 13.61
C LEU A 26 27.90 -10.84 12.70
N ALA A 27 27.71 -11.15 11.42
CA ALA A 27 26.88 -10.33 10.55
C ALA A 27 25.40 -10.67 10.80
N PRO A 28 24.50 -9.68 10.98
CA PRO A 28 23.07 -9.96 10.99
C PRO A 28 22.68 -10.44 9.59
N ALA A 29 22.04 -11.62 9.53
CA ALA A 29 21.47 -12.16 8.31
C ALA A 29 20.42 -11.18 7.77
N ALA A 30 20.81 -10.39 6.77
CA ALA A 30 19.86 -9.72 5.90
C ALA A 30 19.04 -10.81 5.21
N ARG A 31 17.79 -11.00 5.63
CA ARG A 31 16.85 -11.82 4.87
C ARG A 31 16.59 -11.10 3.55
N ALA A 32 17.22 -11.60 2.48
CA ALA A 32 16.75 -11.35 1.13
C ALA A 32 15.28 -11.81 1.09
N GLN A 33 14.37 -10.88 0.80
CA GLN A 33 13.00 -11.25 0.49
C GLN A 33 13.05 -12.00 -0.84
N ASP A 34 12.65 -13.27 -0.80
CA ASP A 34 12.63 -14.15 -1.95
C ASP A 34 11.56 -13.63 -2.93
N THR A 35 11.99 -12.93 -3.99
CA THR A 35 11.12 -12.36 -5.03
C THR A 35 10.59 -13.44 -5.99
N SER A 36 10.81 -14.72 -5.70
CA SER A 36 10.43 -15.84 -6.56
C SER A 36 9.10 -16.50 -6.19
N ALA A 37 8.28 -15.87 -5.33
CA ALA A 37 6.95 -16.38 -5.01
C ALA A 37 6.15 -16.63 -6.31
N PRO A 38 5.75 -17.88 -6.59
CA PRO A 38 5.01 -18.19 -7.81
C PRO A 38 3.65 -17.46 -7.79
N LEU A 39 3.20 -17.04 -8.98
CA LEU A 39 1.87 -16.48 -9.22
C LEU A 39 0.83 -17.38 -8.56
N ARG A 40 0.30 -16.98 -7.40
CA ARG A 40 -0.95 -17.55 -6.92
C ARG A 40 -2.02 -16.94 -7.81
N ASP A 41 -2.65 -17.78 -8.62
CA ASP A 41 -3.85 -17.46 -9.41
C ASP A 41 -3.66 -16.48 -10.59
N GLY A 42 -2.43 -16.28 -11.08
CA GLY A 42 -2.16 -15.39 -12.22
C GLY A 42 -2.28 -13.89 -11.91
N ILE A 43 -2.47 -13.54 -10.63
CA ILE A 43 -2.50 -12.15 -10.16
C ILE A 43 -1.04 -11.69 -9.97
N PRO A 44 -0.62 -10.58 -10.62
CA PRO A 44 0.74 -10.09 -10.46
C PRO A 44 0.97 -9.53 -9.05
N THR A 45 2.20 -9.68 -8.55
CA THR A 45 2.72 -8.83 -7.46
C THR A 45 2.96 -7.40 -7.97
N PRO A 46 3.08 -6.39 -7.07
CA PRO A 46 3.46 -5.03 -7.49
C PRO A 46 4.75 -5.00 -8.32
N GLU A 47 5.76 -5.79 -7.93
CA GLU A 47 7.05 -5.89 -8.61
C GLU A 47 6.90 -6.49 -10.01
N GLN A 48 6.10 -7.55 -10.15
CA GLN A 48 5.80 -8.15 -11.45
C GLN A 48 5.02 -7.18 -12.35
N TYR A 49 4.04 -6.46 -11.80
CA TYR A 49 3.28 -5.45 -12.53
C TYR A 49 4.20 -4.38 -13.12
N ILE A 50 5.05 -3.74 -12.28
CA ILE A 50 5.96 -2.69 -12.77
C ILE A 50 6.98 -3.23 -13.78
N SER A 51 7.41 -4.48 -13.65
CA SER A 51 8.32 -5.11 -14.61
C SER A 51 7.66 -5.35 -15.97
N THR A 52 6.33 -5.53 -15.98
CA THR A 52 5.54 -5.78 -17.19
C THR A 52 5.21 -4.48 -17.93
N VAL A 53 4.75 -3.45 -17.21
CA VAL A 53 4.38 -2.15 -17.82
C VAL A 53 5.59 -1.28 -18.15
N GLY A 54 6.65 -1.37 -17.33
CA GLY A 54 7.90 -0.64 -17.47
C GLY A 54 7.77 0.89 -17.55
N GLY A 55 8.86 1.56 -17.94
CA GLY A 55 8.91 3.03 -18.02
C GLY A 55 9.19 3.67 -16.67
N ASP A 56 8.38 4.66 -16.29
CA ASP A 56 8.51 5.42 -15.05
C ASP A 56 7.64 4.87 -13.91
N SER A 57 6.99 3.73 -14.12
CA SER A 57 6.16 3.08 -13.11
C SER A 57 6.99 2.61 -11.91
N HIS A 58 6.52 2.89 -10.71
CA HIS A 58 7.25 2.59 -9.47
C HIS A 58 6.31 2.36 -8.29
N ILE A 59 6.81 1.66 -7.28
CA ILE A 59 6.06 1.34 -6.06
C ILE A 59 6.28 2.44 -5.02
N VAL A 60 5.18 2.94 -4.47
CA VAL A 60 5.12 3.84 -3.32
C VAL A 60 4.65 3.05 -2.10
N ALA A 61 5.46 3.06 -1.04
CA ALA A 61 5.17 2.33 0.18
C ALA A 61 3.87 2.83 0.88
N PRO A 62 3.22 1.98 1.70
CA PRO A 62 2.06 2.37 2.48
C PRO A 62 2.28 3.65 3.28
N GLY A 63 1.31 4.58 3.24
CA GLY A 63 1.40 5.87 3.94
C GLY A 63 2.40 6.87 3.35
N LYS A 64 2.98 6.59 2.18
CA LYS A 64 3.85 7.54 1.46
C LYS A 64 3.15 8.19 0.27
N PHE A 65 2.12 7.57 -0.29
CA PHE A 65 1.34 8.16 -1.37
C PHE A 65 0.53 9.35 -0.88
N LYS A 66 0.52 10.44 -1.66
CA LYS A 66 -0.16 11.67 -1.33
C LYS A 66 -0.99 12.16 -2.51
N LEU A 67 -2.17 12.68 -2.21
CA LEU A 67 -3.02 13.43 -3.13
C LEU A 67 -3.16 14.84 -2.59
N ASP A 68 -2.66 15.83 -3.32
CA ASP A 68 -2.70 17.25 -2.94
C ASP A 68 -2.19 17.50 -1.51
N GLY A 69 -1.07 16.86 -1.18
CA GLY A 69 -0.44 16.94 0.15
C GLY A 69 -1.05 16.03 1.22
N GLN A 70 -2.22 15.44 0.97
CA GLN A 70 -2.92 14.57 1.91
C GLN A 70 -2.47 13.12 1.76
N THR A 71 -1.93 12.54 2.85
CA THR A 71 -1.48 11.16 2.86
C THR A 71 -2.65 10.20 2.72
N GLN A 72 -2.54 9.29 1.75
CA GLN A 72 -3.52 8.27 1.47
C GLN A 72 -3.14 6.94 2.15
N TYR A 73 -4.15 6.19 2.57
CA TYR A 73 -3.96 4.93 3.30
C TYR A 73 -4.90 3.83 2.81
N CYS A 74 -4.36 2.65 2.48
CA CYS A 74 -5.16 1.46 2.26
C CYS A 74 -4.63 0.27 3.08
N GLY A 75 -4.67 0.39 4.41
CA GLY A 75 -4.00 -0.57 5.28
C GLY A 75 -2.50 -0.64 4.98
N GLN A 76 -1.97 -1.85 4.75
CA GLN A 76 -0.58 -2.10 4.37
C GLN A 76 -0.38 -2.28 2.85
N ARG A 77 -1.40 -2.01 2.02
CA ARG A 77 -1.26 -2.15 0.57
C ARG A 77 -0.43 -0.97 0.02
N PRO A 78 0.62 -1.23 -0.77
CA PRO A 78 1.35 -0.17 -1.46
C PRO A 78 0.51 0.42 -2.59
N THR A 79 0.99 1.53 -3.15
CA THR A 79 0.43 2.17 -4.34
C THR A 79 1.47 2.17 -5.44
N VAL A 80 1.15 1.59 -6.58
CA VAL A 80 1.93 1.70 -7.81
C VAL A 80 1.55 2.99 -8.50
N ILE A 81 2.54 3.76 -8.91
CA ILE A 81 2.36 4.89 -9.81
C ILE A 81 2.56 4.37 -11.22
N ASP A 82 1.57 4.58 -12.09
CA ASP A 82 1.64 4.24 -13.51
C ASP A 82 0.99 5.35 -14.36
N ASN A 83 1.82 6.10 -15.08
CA ASN A 83 1.38 7.20 -15.94
C ASN A 83 0.82 6.75 -17.30
N LYS A 84 0.88 5.45 -17.61
CA LYS A 84 0.39 4.83 -18.84
C LYS A 84 -0.91 4.05 -18.65
N LEU A 85 -1.36 3.85 -17.41
CA LEU A 85 -2.68 3.31 -17.12
C LEU A 85 -3.73 4.12 -17.89
N ASP A 86 -4.65 3.44 -18.57
CA ASP A 86 -5.70 4.05 -19.38
C ASP A 86 -6.87 4.59 -18.54
N ASP A 87 -6.86 4.30 -17.24
CA ASP A 87 -7.78 4.82 -16.22
C ASP A 87 -7.05 5.66 -15.15
N TYR A 88 -7.82 6.37 -14.32
CA TYR A 88 -7.32 7.17 -13.20
C TYR A 88 -6.74 6.32 -12.07
N GLY A 89 -7.33 5.15 -11.84
CA GLY A 89 -6.95 4.21 -10.80
C GLY A 89 -7.38 2.79 -11.18
N ALA A 90 -6.72 1.81 -10.55
CA ALA A 90 -7.09 0.41 -10.62
C ALA A 90 -6.61 -0.33 -9.37
N ALA A 91 -7.06 -1.56 -9.20
CA ALA A 91 -6.64 -2.42 -8.10
C ALA A 91 -6.39 -3.85 -8.57
N TYR A 92 -5.26 -4.41 -8.15
CA TYR A 92 -5.09 -5.87 -8.05
C TYR A 92 -5.15 -6.27 -6.58
N PRO A 93 -5.48 -7.52 -6.26
CA PRO A 93 -5.38 -8.02 -4.89
C PRO A 93 -4.00 -7.71 -4.29
N GLY A 94 -3.99 -6.87 -3.25
CA GLY A 94 -2.78 -6.52 -2.50
C GLY A 94 -2.16 -5.15 -2.83
N PHE A 95 -2.55 -4.46 -3.91
CA PHE A 95 -2.03 -3.12 -4.22
C PHE A 95 -2.98 -2.29 -5.10
N LEU A 96 -2.81 -0.97 -5.01
CA LEU A 96 -3.53 0.00 -5.83
C LEU A 96 -2.60 0.50 -6.92
N ILE A 97 -3.16 0.90 -8.06
CA ILE A 97 -2.45 1.54 -9.15
C ILE A 97 -3.11 2.91 -9.35
N MET A 98 -2.31 3.96 -9.46
CA MET A 98 -2.79 5.33 -9.62
C MET A 98 -2.09 5.97 -10.81
N ASN A 99 -2.83 6.73 -11.60
CA ASN A 99 -2.30 7.52 -12.71
C ASN A 99 -2.25 9.02 -12.36
N PRO A 100 -1.11 9.55 -11.89
CA PRO A 100 -0.95 10.97 -11.60
C PRO A 100 -1.34 11.89 -12.76
N ARG A 101 -1.03 11.53 -14.02
CA ARG A 101 -1.34 12.38 -15.19
C ARG A 101 -2.83 12.60 -15.40
N LEU A 102 -3.66 11.61 -15.06
CA LEU A 102 -5.10 11.74 -15.14
C LEU A 102 -5.66 12.36 -13.85
N LEU A 103 -5.16 11.94 -12.69
CA LEU A 103 -5.57 12.50 -11.40
C LEU A 103 -5.35 14.01 -11.33
N ASP A 104 -4.27 14.55 -11.89
CA ASP A 104 -3.98 16.00 -11.92
C ASP A 104 -5.05 16.85 -12.64
N LYS A 105 -5.96 16.22 -13.40
CA LYS A 105 -7.02 16.89 -14.16
C LYS A 105 -8.35 16.96 -13.44
N VAL A 106 -8.48 16.32 -12.28
CA VAL A 106 -9.72 16.27 -11.50
C VAL A 106 -9.56 16.96 -10.15
N SER A 107 -10.68 17.31 -9.51
CA SER A 107 -10.65 18.01 -8.23
C SER A 107 -10.16 17.10 -7.10
N THR A 108 -9.70 17.71 -6.00
CA THR A 108 -9.20 16.98 -4.83
C THR A 108 -10.22 15.96 -4.27
N PRO A 109 -11.52 16.27 -4.13
CA PRO A 109 -12.51 15.27 -3.71
C PRO A 109 -12.59 14.05 -4.65
N VAL A 110 -12.52 14.29 -5.97
CA VAL A 110 -12.54 13.21 -6.98
C VAL A 110 -11.29 12.35 -6.89
N LYS A 111 -10.09 12.95 -6.77
CA LYS A 111 -8.83 12.21 -6.59
C LYS A 111 -8.90 11.28 -5.37
N GLN A 112 -9.37 11.80 -4.24
CA GLN A 112 -9.46 11.05 -3.00
C GLN A 112 -10.52 9.95 -3.05
N TRP A 113 -11.64 10.21 -3.74
CA TRP A 113 -12.66 9.20 -3.99
C TRP A 113 -12.12 8.07 -4.87
N ILE A 114 -11.42 8.35 -5.98
CA ILE A 114 -10.79 7.31 -6.83
C ILE A 114 -9.88 6.42 -5.98
N TYR A 115 -8.98 7.01 -5.20
CA TYR A 115 -8.11 6.21 -4.33
C TYR A 115 -8.89 5.39 -3.29
N ALA A 116 -9.90 5.99 -2.66
CA ALA A 116 -10.72 5.30 -1.67
C ALA A 116 -11.58 4.20 -2.30
N HIS A 117 -12.03 4.37 -3.54
CA HIS A 117 -12.78 3.42 -4.36
C HIS A 117 -11.91 2.19 -4.66
N GLU A 118 -10.70 2.38 -5.19
CA GLU A 118 -9.75 1.27 -5.41
C GLU A 118 -9.39 0.55 -4.11
N CYS A 119 -9.33 1.29 -3.01
CA CYS A 119 -9.15 0.71 -1.69
C CYS A 119 -10.38 -0.10 -1.24
N GLY A 120 -11.59 0.30 -1.65
CA GLY A 120 -12.82 -0.45 -1.44
C GLY A 120 -12.74 -1.85 -2.02
N HIS A 121 -12.21 -2.00 -3.23
CA HIS A 121 -12.00 -3.30 -3.86
C HIS A 121 -11.12 -4.25 -3.02
N GLN A 122 -10.17 -3.71 -2.26
CA GLN A 122 -9.31 -4.50 -1.37
C GLN A 122 -10.03 -5.15 -0.18
N PHE A 123 -11.22 -4.66 0.18
CA PHE A 123 -11.93 -5.05 1.40
C PHE A 123 -13.38 -5.51 1.16
N ARG A 124 -13.97 -5.11 0.04
CA ARG A 124 -15.39 -5.30 -0.25
C ARG A 124 -15.66 -6.18 -1.46
N GLY A 125 -14.64 -6.47 -2.26
CA GLY A 125 -14.77 -7.25 -3.49
C GLY A 125 -14.90 -6.37 -4.74
N PRO A 126 -15.18 -6.97 -5.91
CA PRO A 126 -15.10 -6.30 -7.21
C PRO A 126 -16.30 -5.40 -7.53
N ASP A 127 -17.34 -5.41 -6.69
CA ASP A 127 -18.57 -4.64 -6.91
C ASP A 127 -18.32 -3.12 -6.81
N GLU A 128 -18.63 -2.41 -7.89
CA GLU A 128 -18.39 -0.98 -8.06
C GLU A 128 -19.19 -0.14 -7.04
N GLU A 129 -20.43 -0.51 -6.81
CA GLU A 129 -21.37 0.19 -5.93
C GLU A 129 -20.94 0.04 -4.48
N THR A 130 -20.44 -1.13 -4.10
CA THR A 130 -19.89 -1.36 -2.77
C THR A 130 -18.55 -0.63 -2.60
N ALA A 131 -17.71 -0.56 -3.62
CA ALA A 131 -16.48 0.23 -3.60
C ALA A 131 -16.76 1.74 -3.49
N ASP A 132 -17.74 2.25 -4.24
CA ASP A 132 -18.26 3.62 -4.14
C ASP A 132 -18.79 3.93 -2.75
N CYS A 133 -19.65 3.06 -2.23
CA CYS A 133 -20.23 3.19 -0.91
C CYS A 133 -19.12 3.24 0.15
N PHE A 134 -18.13 2.35 0.04
CA PHE A 134 -16.96 2.36 0.90
C PHE A 134 -16.21 3.69 0.82
N ALA A 135 -15.96 4.21 -0.39
CA ALA A 135 -15.22 5.45 -0.62
C ALA A 135 -15.92 6.65 0.01
N VAL A 136 -17.21 6.86 -0.26
CA VAL A 136 -17.95 8.02 0.24
C VAL A 136 -18.16 7.97 1.76
N GLN A 137 -18.43 6.79 2.31
CA GLN A 137 -18.56 6.60 3.76
C GLN A 137 -17.23 6.83 4.47
N ARG A 138 -16.14 6.35 3.88
CA ARG A 138 -14.79 6.59 4.37
C ARG A 138 -14.46 8.08 4.34
N GLY A 139 -14.75 8.75 3.23
CA GLY A 139 -14.47 10.18 3.09
C GLY A 139 -15.22 11.03 4.08
N ARG A 140 -16.50 10.72 4.31
CA ARG A 140 -17.30 11.36 5.35
C ARG A 140 -16.71 11.14 6.75
N ARG A 141 -16.39 9.89 7.11
CA ARG A 141 -15.78 9.55 8.41
C ARG A 141 -14.42 10.23 8.63
N GLN A 142 -13.63 10.39 7.58
CA GLN A 142 -12.31 11.02 7.63
C GLN A 142 -12.37 12.56 7.52
N GLY A 143 -13.57 13.11 7.29
CA GLY A 143 -13.81 14.55 7.24
C GLY A 143 -13.31 15.26 5.97
N TRP A 144 -12.74 14.54 5.00
CA TRP A 144 -12.26 15.14 3.74
C TRP A 144 -13.38 15.26 2.70
N LEU A 145 -14.40 14.39 2.76
CA LEU A 145 -15.55 14.47 1.84
C LEU A 145 -16.70 15.23 2.51
N LYS A 146 -17.03 16.38 1.93
CA LYS A 146 -18.21 17.19 2.26
C LYS A 146 -19.31 16.99 1.22
N PRO A 147 -20.56 17.44 1.48
CA PRO A 147 -21.64 17.33 0.50
C PRO A 147 -21.29 17.94 -0.85
N GLU A 148 -20.56 19.05 -0.89
CA GLU A 148 -20.15 19.70 -2.14
C GLU A 148 -19.18 18.82 -2.94
N GLY A 149 -18.21 18.20 -2.25
CA GLY A 149 -17.27 17.26 -2.88
C GLY A 149 -17.94 15.99 -3.38
N LEU A 150 -19.04 15.56 -2.76
CA LEU A 150 -19.85 14.45 -3.27
C LEU A 150 -20.50 14.81 -4.60
N GLU A 151 -20.98 16.04 -4.75
CA GLU A 151 -21.55 16.51 -6.01
C GLU A 151 -20.48 16.64 -7.12
N GLU A 152 -19.24 16.97 -6.77
CA GLU A 152 -18.11 16.92 -7.72
C GLU A 152 -17.84 15.49 -8.20
N ILE A 153 -17.84 14.50 -7.29
CA ILE A 153 -17.71 13.08 -7.64
C ILE A 153 -18.87 12.63 -8.55
N CYS A 154 -20.10 13.01 -8.19
CA CYS A 154 -21.27 12.73 -9.00
C CYS A 154 -21.17 13.34 -10.40
N THR A 155 -20.70 14.58 -10.51
CA THR A 155 -20.48 15.25 -11.80
C THR A 155 -19.44 14.51 -12.64
N PHE A 156 -18.36 14.04 -12.00
CA PHE A 156 -17.31 13.28 -12.65
C PHE A 156 -17.80 11.92 -13.19
N ILE A 157 -18.55 11.16 -12.39
CA ILE A 157 -18.93 9.79 -12.74
C ILE A 157 -20.14 9.71 -13.66
N THR A 158 -21.08 10.67 -13.60
CA THR A 158 -22.35 10.62 -14.35
C THR A 158 -22.21 10.33 -15.85
N PRO A 159 -21.19 10.84 -16.58
CA PRO A 159 -20.98 10.51 -17.99
C PRO A 159 -20.59 9.05 -18.27
N ALA A 160 -20.15 8.29 -17.26
CA ALA A 160 -19.80 6.88 -17.42
C ALA A 160 -21.05 6.08 -17.79
N LYS A 161 -20.99 5.42 -18.94
CA LYS A 161 -22.06 4.52 -19.40
C LYS A 161 -21.99 3.22 -18.59
N GLY A 162 -23.15 2.73 -18.18
CA GLY A 162 -23.23 1.37 -17.64
C GLY A 162 -23.06 0.33 -18.74
N ASP A 163 -22.70 -0.88 -18.34
CA ASP A 163 -22.63 -2.06 -19.20
C ASP A 163 -23.36 -3.25 -18.56
N ALA A 164 -23.17 -4.46 -19.08
CA ALA A 164 -23.82 -5.67 -18.55
C ALA A 164 -23.36 -6.04 -17.13
N MET A 165 -22.22 -5.51 -16.69
CA MET A 165 -21.56 -5.81 -15.42
C MET A 165 -21.55 -4.64 -14.44
N HIS A 166 -21.61 -3.40 -14.93
CA HIS A 166 -21.49 -2.18 -14.11
C HIS A 166 -22.66 -1.23 -14.33
N PHE A 167 -23.23 -0.66 -13.26
CA PHE A 167 -24.30 0.34 -13.41
C PHE A 167 -23.78 1.65 -14.02
N SER A 168 -24.71 2.42 -14.60
CA SER A 168 -24.38 3.75 -15.10
C SER A 168 -23.90 4.67 -13.99
N GLY A 169 -23.06 5.63 -14.35
CA GLY A 169 -22.56 6.63 -13.40
C GLY A 169 -23.67 7.41 -12.70
N SER A 170 -24.79 7.68 -13.38
CA SER A 170 -25.97 8.31 -12.79
C SER A 170 -26.56 7.48 -11.64
N PHE A 171 -26.71 6.17 -11.82
CA PHE A 171 -27.22 5.27 -10.80
C PHE A 171 -26.24 5.13 -9.63
N ARG A 172 -24.94 4.98 -9.94
CA ARG A 172 -23.87 4.96 -8.94
C ARG A 172 -23.87 6.22 -8.08
N CYS A 173 -24.05 7.40 -8.68
CA CYS A 173 -24.18 8.66 -7.94
C CYS A 173 -25.40 8.67 -7.00
N GLU A 174 -26.58 8.24 -7.45
CA GLU A 174 -27.76 8.14 -6.57
C GLU A 174 -27.51 7.19 -5.39
N TYR A 175 -26.80 6.09 -5.62
CA TYR A 175 -26.43 5.14 -4.57
C TYR A 175 -25.41 5.73 -3.60
N MET A 176 -24.39 6.42 -4.11
CA MET A 176 -23.39 7.15 -3.31
C MET A 176 -24.04 8.17 -2.38
N ARG A 177 -25.04 8.92 -2.82
CA ARG A 177 -25.79 9.86 -1.96
C ARG A 177 -26.45 9.16 -0.78
N LYS A 178 -27.05 7.99 -1.01
CA LYS A 178 -27.66 7.17 0.07
C LYS A 178 -26.58 6.67 1.04
N CYS A 179 -25.47 6.16 0.52
CA CYS A 179 -24.35 5.68 1.34
C CYS A 179 -23.71 6.80 2.17
N TYR A 180 -23.51 7.97 1.59
CA TYR A 180 -22.97 9.14 2.26
C TYR A 180 -23.89 9.60 3.41
N ALA A 181 -25.21 9.57 3.20
CA ALA A 181 -26.20 10.00 4.19
C ALA A 181 -26.47 8.97 5.30
N ASP A 182 -25.91 7.76 5.25
CA ASP A 182 -26.19 6.71 6.23
C ASP A 182 -25.84 7.19 7.67
N PRO A 183 -26.82 7.28 8.59
CA PRO A 183 -26.58 7.79 9.94
C PRO A 183 -25.71 6.87 10.80
N LYS A 184 -25.47 5.62 10.37
CA LYS A 184 -24.60 4.67 11.08
C LYS A 184 -23.12 4.99 10.91
N ILE A 185 -22.76 5.82 9.92
CA ILE A 185 -21.39 6.28 9.72
C ILE A 185 -21.07 7.33 10.78
N ARG A 186 -20.11 6.99 11.64
CA ARG A 186 -19.57 7.82 12.71
C ARG A 186 -18.21 8.39 12.30
#